data_AF-A0A5A7NA71-F1
#
_entry.id   AF-A0A5A7NA71-F1
#
_cell.length_a   1.000
_cell.length_b   1.000
_cell.length_c   1.000
_cell.angle_alpha   90.00
_cell.angle_beta   90.00
_cell.angle_gamma   90.00
#
_symmetry.space_group_name_H-M   'P 1'
#
loop_
_entity.id
_entity.type
_entity.pdbx_description
1 polymer ?
#
loop_
_entity_poly.entity_id
_entity_poly.type
_entity_poly.pdbx_seq_one_letter_code
_entity_poly.pdbx_strand_id
1 'polypeptide(L)'
;MNSTLLSGLLKDYDPGGYYCELLGGLEGGKNQEQLRALAPVIEKINALTVGDLRKRTAAVTRELYNLGITFTVYSQRDQIDRVLPFDALPR
;
A
#
# COMPACT_ATOMS: atom_id res chain seq x y z
N MET A 1 -4.72 3.55 -24.90
CA MET A 1 -6.09 2.97 -24.92
C MET A 1 -6.44 2.63 -23.48
N ASN A 2 -7.45 3.30 -22.95
CA ASN A 2 -7.74 3.45 -21.53
C ASN A 2 -8.04 2.11 -20.84
N SER A 3 -7.25 1.81 -19.81
CA SER A 3 -7.57 0.76 -18.83
C SER A 3 -8.71 1.27 -17.95
N THR A 4 -9.94 0.85 -18.23
CA THR A 4 -11.16 1.26 -17.51
C THR A 4 -11.29 0.59 -16.13
N LEU A 5 -10.23 0.02 -15.56
CA LEU A 5 -10.33 -0.88 -14.40
C LEU A 5 -9.69 -0.33 -13.12
N LEU A 6 -8.62 0.45 -13.23
CA LEU A 6 -8.14 1.25 -12.12
C LEU A 6 -9.08 2.46 -11.96
N SER A 7 -9.73 2.53 -10.80
CA SER A 7 -10.73 3.54 -10.48
C SER A 7 -10.52 4.06 -9.07
N GLY A 8 -11.23 5.13 -8.71
CA GLY A 8 -11.17 5.71 -7.36
C GLY A 8 -9.76 6.14 -6.98
N LEU A 9 -9.23 5.58 -5.89
CA LEU A 9 -7.95 5.98 -5.29
C LEU A 9 -6.74 5.68 -6.20
N LEU A 10 -6.86 4.67 -7.07
CA LEU A 10 -5.77 4.19 -7.93
C LEU A 10 -5.91 4.62 -9.39
N LYS A 11 -6.87 5.48 -9.72
CA LYS A 11 -7.20 5.85 -11.11
C LYS A 11 -6.02 6.43 -11.92
N ASP A 12 -5.10 7.12 -11.24
CA ASP A 12 -3.95 7.80 -11.85
C ASP A 12 -2.63 7.02 -11.66
N TYR A 13 -2.70 5.78 -11.15
CA TYR A 13 -1.52 4.95 -10.92
C TYR A 13 -1.01 4.35 -12.23
N ASP A 14 0.28 4.59 -12.53
CA ASP A 14 0.99 4.03 -13.66
C ASP A 14 2.32 3.40 -13.21
N PRO A 15 2.50 2.07 -13.31
CA PRO A 15 3.78 1.42 -13.00
C PRO A 15 4.85 1.68 -14.07
N GLY A 16 4.50 2.29 -15.22
CA GLY A 16 5.40 2.58 -16.32
C GLY A 16 6.01 1.31 -16.91
N GLY A 17 7.34 1.27 -17.00
CA GLY A 17 8.10 0.12 -17.52
C GLY A 17 8.50 -0.92 -16.47
N TYR A 18 8.01 -0.80 -15.23
CA TYR A 18 8.40 -1.69 -14.13
C TYR A 18 7.36 -2.78 -13.89
N TYR A 19 7.79 -3.91 -13.35
CA TYR A 19 6.87 -4.96 -12.89
C TYR A 19 6.12 -4.46 -11.66
N CYS A 20 4.80 -4.61 -11.66
CA CYS A 20 3.93 -4.28 -10.53
C CYS A 20 3.32 -5.57 -9.98
N GLU A 21 3.42 -5.83 -8.68
CA GLU A 21 2.87 -7.03 -8.06
C GLU A 21 1.34 -7.08 -8.17
N LEU A 22 0.69 -5.91 -8.07
CA LEU A 22 -0.76 -5.79 -8.22
C LEU A 22 -1.20 -6.02 -9.68
N LEU A 23 -0.52 -5.40 -10.64
CA LEU A 23 -0.96 -5.37 -12.04
C LEU A 23 -0.27 -6.41 -12.93
N GLY A 24 0.84 -7.01 -12.50
CA GLY A 24 1.73 -7.84 -13.31
C GLY A 24 2.86 -7.07 -14.00
N GLY A 25 3.50 -7.73 -14.99
CA GLY A 25 4.63 -7.17 -15.75
C GLY A 25 4.24 -6.09 -16.78
N LEU A 26 5.02 -5.95 -17.86
CA LEU A 26 4.84 -4.89 -18.88
C LEU A 26 3.46 -4.91 -19.61
N GLU A 27 2.78 -6.05 -19.59
CA GLU A 27 1.38 -6.19 -20.08
C GLU A 27 0.35 -6.19 -18.94
N GLY A 28 0.83 -5.94 -17.73
CA GLY A 28 0.04 -5.88 -16.52
C GLY A 28 -1.08 -4.86 -16.61
N GLY A 29 -2.26 -5.24 -16.15
CA GLY A 29 -3.47 -4.43 -16.30
C GLY A 29 -4.05 -4.38 -17.73
N LYS A 30 -3.52 -5.17 -18.68
CA LYS A 30 -4.14 -5.43 -20.00
C LYS A 30 -4.78 -6.81 -20.09
N ASN A 31 -4.41 -7.74 -19.21
CA ASN A 31 -5.04 -9.05 -19.10
C ASN A 31 -6.39 -8.95 -18.35
N GLN A 32 -7.49 -9.21 -19.06
CA GLN A 32 -8.83 -9.11 -18.49
C GLN A 32 -9.12 -10.13 -17.38
N GLU A 33 -8.51 -11.31 -17.40
CA GLU A 33 -8.71 -12.33 -16.36
C GLU A 33 -8.06 -11.87 -15.05
N GLN A 34 -6.82 -11.39 -15.12
CA GLN A 34 -6.10 -10.82 -13.98
C GLN A 34 -6.86 -9.64 -13.39
N LEU A 35 -7.39 -8.75 -14.24
CA LEU A 35 -8.14 -7.58 -13.79
C LEU A 35 -9.46 -7.96 -13.09
N ARG A 36 -10.14 -9.03 -13.53
CA ARG A 36 -11.32 -9.55 -12.82
C ARG A 36 -10.96 -10.11 -11.44
N ALA A 37 -9.82 -10.79 -11.34
CA ALA A 37 -9.32 -11.29 -10.05
C ALA A 37 -8.99 -10.15 -9.08
N LEU A 38 -8.55 -8.99 -9.58
CA LEU A 38 -8.21 -7.81 -8.77
C LEU A 38 -9.41 -6.96 -8.37
N ALA A 39 -10.56 -7.09 -9.06
CA ALA A 39 -11.73 -6.23 -8.83
C ALA A 39 -12.16 -6.14 -7.34
N PRO A 40 -12.23 -7.24 -6.56
CA PRO A 40 -12.62 -7.17 -5.15
C PRO A 40 -11.61 -6.39 -4.28
N VAL A 41 -10.33 -6.42 -4.65
CA VAL A 41 -9.28 -5.67 -3.95
C VAL A 41 -9.43 -4.18 -4.25
N ILE A 42 -9.62 -3.83 -5.53
CA ILE A 42 -9.83 -2.45 -5.98
C ILE A 42 -11.10 -1.86 -5.34
N GLU A 43 -12.19 -2.62 -5.27
CA GLU A 43 -13.43 -2.20 -4.59
C GLU A 43 -13.20 -1.88 -3.10
N LYS A 44 -12.46 -2.74 -2.39
CA LYS A 44 -12.11 -2.50 -0.98
C LYS A 44 -11.24 -1.27 -0.80
N ILE A 45 -10.28 -1.04 -1.69
CA ILE A 45 -9.42 0.15 -1.65
C ILE A 45 -10.25 1.40 -1.92
N ASN A 46 -11.17 1.35 -2.89
CA ASN A 46 -12.04 2.48 -3.24
C ASN A 46 -13.10 2.80 -2.19
N ALA A 47 -13.45 1.84 -1.32
CA ALA A 47 -14.28 2.09 -0.14
C ALA A 47 -13.54 2.85 0.97
N LEU A 48 -12.21 3.03 0.87
CA LEU A 48 -11.40 3.75 1.83
C LEU A 48 -11.08 5.16 1.34
N THR A 49 -11.12 6.12 2.25
CA THR A 49 -10.54 7.43 2.01
C THR A 49 -9.05 7.43 2.37
N VAL A 50 -8.31 8.43 1.86
CA VAL A 50 -6.92 8.67 2.31
C VAL A 50 -6.87 8.91 3.83
N GLY A 51 -7.91 9.52 4.40
CA GLY A 51 -8.04 9.72 5.85
C GLY A 51 -8.13 8.40 6.62
N ASP A 52 -8.91 7.44 6.10
CA ASP A 52 -9.04 6.11 6.71
C ASP A 52 -7.72 5.34 6.70
N LEU A 53 -6.98 5.41 5.58
CA LEU A 53 -5.66 4.80 5.48
C LEU A 53 -4.69 5.40 6.51
N ARG A 54 -4.61 6.74 6.59
CA ARG A 54 -3.77 7.42 7.58
C ARG A 54 -4.13 7.04 9.01
N LYS A 55 -5.43 6.98 9.32
CA LYS A 55 -5.92 6.58 10.65
C LYS A 55 -5.53 5.15 10.99
N ARG A 56 -5.67 4.22 10.03
CA ARG A 56 -5.27 2.80 10.20
C ARG A 56 -3.77 2.68 10.40
N THR A 57 -2.95 3.34 9.57
CA THR A 57 -1.49 3.35 9.73
C THR A 57 -1.09 3.85 11.10
N ALA A 58 -1.62 5.00 11.55
CA ALA A 58 -1.30 5.54 12.87
C ALA A 58 -1.71 4.60 14.03
N ALA A 59 -2.87 3.94 13.91
CA ALA A 59 -3.31 2.96 14.90
C ALA A 59 -2.36 1.75 14.98
N VAL A 60 -1.95 1.20 13.83
CA VAL A 60 -0.98 0.09 13.78
C VAL A 60 0.38 0.52 14.31
N THR A 61 0.88 1.70 13.92
CA THR A 61 2.13 2.27 14.45
C THR A 61 2.12 2.32 15.98
N ARG A 62 1.01 2.77 16.59
CA ARG A 62 0.88 2.80 18.05
C ARG A 62 0.87 1.39 18.65
N GLU A 63 0.19 0.45 18.01
CA GLU A 63 0.11 -0.93 18.50
C GLU A 63 1.46 -1.64 18.43
N LEU A 64 2.21 -1.47 17.34
CA LEU A 64 3.56 -1.99 17.22
C LEU A 64 4.47 -1.44 18.32
N TYR A 65 4.33 -0.16 18.66
CA TYR A 65 5.07 0.45 19.76
C TYR A 65 4.69 -0.18 21.11
N ASN A 66 3.39 -0.34 21.38
CA ASN A 66 2.89 -0.96 22.62
C ASN A 66 3.33 -2.42 22.79
N LEU A 67 3.45 -3.17 21.68
CA LEU A 67 3.94 -4.55 21.65
C LEU A 67 5.47 -4.65 21.72
N GLY A 68 6.19 -3.53 21.77
CA GLY A 68 7.65 -3.51 21.78
C GLY A 68 8.29 -3.87 20.44
N ILE A 69 7.53 -3.88 19.34
CA ILE A 69 8.02 -4.14 17.98
C ILE A 69 8.70 -2.85 17.47
N THR A 70 9.90 -2.63 17.97
CA THR A 70 10.70 -1.43 17.71
C THR A 70 12.15 -1.81 17.39
N PHE A 71 12.86 -0.88 16.76
CA PHE A 71 14.29 -0.96 16.57
C PHE A 71 14.94 0.33 17.09
N THR A 72 16.12 0.17 17.69
CA THR A 72 16.89 1.31 18.20
C THR A 72 17.68 1.95 17.08
N VAL A 73 17.44 3.23 16.84
CA VAL A 73 18.26 4.06 15.96
C VAL A 73 19.34 4.71 16.79
N TYR A 74 20.59 4.39 16.45
CA TYR A 74 21.76 5.04 17.01
C TYR A 74 22.09 6.29 16.21
N SER A 75 22.08 7.45 16.87
CA SER A 75 22.64 8.70 16.36
C SER A 75 23.83 9.12 17.20
N GLN A 76 24.61 10.12 16.77
CA GLN A 76 25.84 10.54 17.45
C GLN A 76 25.64 11.01 18.90
N ARG A 77 24.40 11.36 19.31
CA ARG A 77 24.10 11.85 20.66
C ARG A 77 22.91 11.19 21.33
N ASP A 78 21.98 10.60 20.56
CA ASP A 78 20.76 10.01 21.10
C ASP A 78 20.54 8.56 20.60
N GLN A 79 19.97 7.75 21.49
CA GLN A 79 19.36 6.46 21.17
C GLN A 79 17.85 6.65 21.20
N ILE A 80 17.18 6.37 20.08
CA ILE A 80 15.72 6.50 19.98
C ILE A 80 15.12 5.20 19.45
N ASP A 81 14.05 4.74 20.08
CA ASP A 81 13.29 3.60 19.59
C ASP A 81 12.26 4.06 18.56
N ARG A 82 12.23 3.37 17.42
CA ARG A 82 11.26 3.60 16.35
C ARG A 82 10.57 2.29 16.01
N VAL A 83 9.28 2.37 15.68
CA VAL A 83 8.56 1.25 15.08
C VAL A 83 9.02 1.00 13.65
N LEU A 84 9.01 -0.26 13.24
CA LEU A 84 9.26 -0.64 11.84
C LEU A 84 8.28 0.10 10.92
N PRO A 85 8.74 0.59 9.75
CA PRO A 85 7.85 1.12 8.73
C PRO A 85 6.81 0.06 8.36
N PHE A 86 5.53 0.44 8.47
CA PHE A 86 4.40 -0.43 8.18
C PHE A 86 3.61 0.14 7.00
N ASP A 87 3.32 -0.71 6.01
CA ASP A 87 2.43 -0.38 4.90
C ASP A 87 1.02 -0.89 5.19
N ALA A 88 0.02 -0.03 5.00
CA ALA A 88 -1.38 -0.38 5.18
C ALA A 88 -1.96 -1.09 3.95
N LEU A 89 -1.29 -1.00 2.80
CA LEU A 89 -1.65 -1.73 1.60
C LEU A 89 -0.84 -3.04 1.52
N PRO A 90 -1.49 -4.20 1.37
CA PRO A 90 -0.78 -5.45 1.18
C PRO A 90 -0.02 -5.42 -0.16
N ARG A 91 1.17 -6.02 -0.17
CA ARG A 91 1.95 -6.27 -1.39
C ARG A 91 1.52 -7.57 -2.06
#